data_AF-A0A813IZ69-F1
#
_entry.id   AF-A0A813IZ69-F1
#
_cell.length_a   1.000
_cell.length_b   1.000
_cell.length_c   1.000
_cell.angle_alpha   90.00
_cell.angle_beta   90.00
_cell.angle_gamma   90.00
#
_symmetry.space_group_name_H-M   'P 1'
#
loop_
_entity.id
_entity.type
_entity.pdbx_description
1 polymer ?
#
loop_
_entity_poly.entity_id
_entity_poly.type
_entity_poly.pdbx_seq_one_letter_code
_entity_poly.pdbx_strand_id
1 'polypeptide(L)'
;AFPSWARTVPGLEAFATGALELRDAGNGFGLGVFATKLVEPGQTLLSVPFSLCVTADSVDSDPAFRERLQAGMLACGSQVPLPPRLRLWLYLVHAHLDPRAPQHGFLQLCPQQFEDPAWWSEDELSELQGTNLLATVRREQRVLAKQFARHVQPLTEACPEHFPPSVFSLRRLTWARSLWTSRAFPRFLAGPSASSKAPCSAGGRLAMALGGALLPVLDFCNHRRGINTEYVVGPSAAGLQLVLP
;
A
#
# COMPACT_ATOMS: atom_id res chain seq x y z
N ALA A 1 7.18 20.78 3.59
CA ALA A 1 6.74 19.81 4.62
C ALA A 1 6.73 18.36 4.12
N PHE A 2 6.69 18.08 2.81
CA PHE A 2 6.39 16.74 2.26
C PHE A 2 7.56 15.72 2.21
N PRO A 3 8.87 16.08 2.23
CA PRO A 3 9.95 15.08 2.37
C PRO A 3 10.44 14.86 3.80
N SER A 4 9.98 15.64 4.79
CA SER A 4 10.60 15.62 6.14
C SER A 4 10.31 14.34 6.91
N TRP A 5 9.12 13.74 6.72
CA TRP A 5 8.77 12.50 7.43
C TRP A 5 9.80 11.39 7.16
N ALA A 6 10.18 11.15 5.90
CA ALA A 6 11.16 10.13 5.55
C ALA A 6 12.53 10.38 6.21
N ARG A 7 12.89 11.64 6.47
CA ARG A 7 14.14 12.00 7.18
C ARG A 7 14.11 11.71 8.68
N THR A 8 12.92 11.56 9.25
CA THR A 8 12.72 11.33 10.69
C THR A 8 12.48 9.86 11.05
N VAL A 9 12.28 8.99 10.07
CA VAL A 9 11.98 7.58 10.29
C VAL A 9 13.30 6.79 10.44
N PRO A 10 13.53 6.12 11.58
CA PRO A 10 14.66 5.20 11.74
C PRO A 10 14.61 4.09 10.69
N GLY A 11 15.73 3.75 10.06
CA GLY A 11 15.81 2.80 8.93
C GLY A 11 15.71 3.43 7.55
N LEU A 12 15.45 4.75 7.44
CA LEU A 12 15.46 5.52 6.18
C LEU A 12 16.66 6.48 6.11
N GLU A 13 17.85 6.04 6.53
CA GLU A 13 19.05 6.88 6.71
C GLU A 13 19.49 7.62 5.45
N ALA A 14 19.25 7.01 4.27
CA ALA A 14 19.58 7.62 3.00
C ALA A 14 18.84 8.96 2.77
N PHE A 15 17.60 9.09 3.27
CA PHE A 15 16.88 10.37 3.25
C PHE A 15 17.37 11.33 4.34
N ALA A 16 17.66 10.82 5.54
CA ALA A 16 18.13 11.63 6.66
C ALA A 16 19.49 12.31 6.37
N THR A 17 20.40 11.57 5.73
CA THR A 17 21.72 12.06 5.29
C THR A 17 21.67 12.89 4.00
N GLY A 18 20.50 12.95 3.35
CA GLY A 18 20.29 13.62 2.09
C GLY A 18 20.92 12.92 0.89
N ALA A 19 21.33 11.64 0.99
CA ALA A 19 21.79 10.84 -0.14
C ALA A 19 20.67 10.51 -1.14
N LEU A 20 19.43 10.43 -0.65
CA LEU A 20 18.21 10.32 -1.43
C LEU A 20 17.26 11.48 -1.17
N GLU A 21 16.52 11.87 -2.20
CA GLU A 21 15.41 12.80 -2.11
C GLU A 21 14.16 12.28 -2.82
N LEU A 22 12.99 12.66 -2.30
CA LEU A 22 11.71 12.52 -3.00
C LEU A 22 11.41 13.82 -3.72
N ARG A 23 11.15 13.72 -5.04
CA ARG A 23 10.71 14.85 -5.87
C ARG A 23 9.72 14.39 -6.92
N ASP A 24 9.03 15.33 -7.53
CA ASP A 24 8.22 15.05 -8.71
C ASP A 24 9.12 14.53 -9.84
N ALA A 25 8.78 13.37 -10.39
CA ALA A 25 9.48 12.74 -11.50
C ALA A 25 9.10 13.34 -12.86
N GLY A 26 8.10 14.23 -12.91
CA GLY A 26 7.61 14.88 -14.11
C GLY A 26 6.76 13.95 -14.99
N ASN A 27 6.23 14.49 -16.09
CA ASN A 27 5.48 13.75 -17.12
C ASN A 27 4.33 12.87 -16.58
N GLY A 28 3.69 13.29 -15.49
CA GLY A 28 2.57 12.56 -14.89
C GLY A 28 2.95 11.30 -14.08
N PHE A 29 4.25 11.03 -13.85
CA PHE A 29 4.68 9.89 -13.04
C PHE A 29 4.55 10.10 -11.53
N GLY A 30 4.24 11.33 -11.10
CA GLY A 30 4.14 11.69 -9.69
C GLY A 30 5.50 11.64 -8.99
N LEU A 31 5.52 11.26 -7.72
CA LEU A 31 6.77 11.24 -6.95
C LEU A 31 7.73 10.14 -7.41
N GLY A 32 9.02 10.45 -7.36
CA GLY A 32 10.12 9.51 -7.56
C GLY A 32 11.20 9.66 -6.50
N VAL A 33 11.98 8.59 -6.31
CA VAL A 33 13.21 8.59 -5.51
C VAL A 33 14.41 8.93 -6.39
N PHE A 34 15.23 9.89 -5.96
CA PHE A 34 16.41 10.34 -6.70
C PHE A 34 17.64 10.38 -5.80
N ALA A 35 18.76 9.90 -6.33
CA ALA A 35 20.06 10.04 -5.68
C ALA A 35 20.58 11.47 -5.87
N THR A 36 21.11 12.06 -4.79
CA THR A 36 21.75 13.39 -4.81
C THR A 36 23.27 13.30 -4.95
N LYS A 37 23.81 12.09 -4.84
CA LYS A 37 25.22 11.73 -4.96
C LYS A 37 25.34 10.54 -5.90
N LEU A 38 26.55 10.34 -6.43
CA LEU A 38 26.84 9.14 -7.20
C LEU A 38 26.62 7.89 -6.33
N VAL A 39 25.96 6.89 -6.90
CA VAL A 39 25.75 5.58 -6.27
C VAL A 39 26.47 4.57 -7.13
N GLU A 40 27.44 3.88 -6.54
CA GLU A 40 28.23 2.87 -7.23
C GLU A 40 27.45 1.54 -7.34
N PRO A 41 27.70 0.73 -8.38
CA PRO A 41 27.20 -0.65 -8.44
C PRO A 41 27.50 -1.43 -7.16
N GLY A 42 26.53 -2.22 -6.70
CA GLY A 42 26.59 -3.00 -5.47
C GLY A 42 26.33 -2.22 -4.18
N GLN A 43 26.15 -0.89 -4.23
CA GLN A 43 25.77 -0.11 -3.05
C GLN A 43 24.27 -0.23 -2.74
N THR A 44 23.96 -0.34 -1.45
CA THR A 44 22.58 -0.21 -0.96
C THR A 44 22.10 1.21 -1.16
N LEU A 45 21.10 1.37 -2.02
CA LEU A 45 20.46 2.65 -2.33
C LEU A 45 19.49 3.06 -1.20
N LEU A 46 18.66 2.13 -0.76
CA LEU A 46 17.58 2.34 0.20
C LEU A 46 17.44 1.12 1.10
N SER A 47 17.17 1.35 2.38
CA SER A 47 16.68 0.34 3.32
C SER A 47 15.27 0.71 3.75
N VAL A 48 14.37 -0.26 3.93
CA VAL A 48 13.01 -0.05 4.46
C VAL A 48 12.80 -0.97 5.65
N PRO A 49 12.59 -0.43 6.88
CA PRO A 49 12.42 -1.27 8.07
C PRO A 49 11.12 -2.08 8.00
N PHE A 50 11.16 -3.34 8.45
CA PHE A 50 9.96 -4.20 8.42
C PHE A 50 8.81 -3.69 9.30
N SER A 51 9.12 -2.92 10.34
CA SER A 51 8.12 -2.25 11.19
C SER A 51 7.28 -1.22 10.44
N LEU A 52 7.78 -0.71 9.31
CA LEU A 52 7.07 0.24 8.45
C LEU A 52 6.23 -0.48 7.36
N CYS A 53 6.55 -1.74 7.05
CA CYS A 53 5.84 -2.50 6.02
C CYS A 53 4.40 -2.81 6.44
N VAL A 54 3.48 -2.79 5.47
CA VAL A 54 2.08 -3.20 5.69
C VAL A 54 1.86 -4.59 5.10
N THR A 55 1.69 -5.56 5.97
CA THR A 55 1.36 -6.96 5.69
C THR A 55 0.10 -7.37 6.45
N ALA A 56 -0.53 -8.48 6.07
CA ALA A 56 -1.66 -9.04 6.82
C ALA A 56 -1.33 -9.21 8.32
N ASP A 57 -0.13 -9.72 8.64
CA ASP A 57 0.31 -9.93 10.02
C ASP A 57 0.48 -8.61 10.77
N SER A 58 1.03 -7.57 10.12
CA SER A 58 1.18 -6.24 10.74
C SER A 58 -0.17 -5.59 11.02
N VAL A 59 -1.15 -5.77 10.13
CA VAL A 59 -2.51 -5.24 10.27
C VAL A 59 -3.22 -5.90 11.45
N ASP A 60 -3.08 -7.22 11.58
CA ASP A 60 -3.70 -7.98 12.68
C ASP A 60 -3.00 -7.70 14.02
N SER A 61 -1.71 -7.35 13.96
CA SER A 61 -0.88 -7.04 15.14
C SER A 61 -1.04 -5.60 15.64
N ASP A 62 -1.57 -4.68 14.83
CA ASP A 62 -1.78 -3.28 15.19
C ASP A 62 -2.84 -3.13 16.30
N PRO A 63 -2.48 -2.61 17.50
CA PRO A 63 -3.41 -2.53 18.62
C PRO A 63 -4.58 -1.55 18.38
N ALA A 64 -4.30 -0.38 17.81
CA ALA A 64 -5.29 0.68 17.65
C ALA A 64 -6.35 0.30 16.60
N PHE A 65 -5.90 -0.33 15.51
CA PHE A 65 -6.80 -0.85 14.49
C PHE A 65 -7.60 -2.04 14.99
N ARG A 66 -6.99 -2.95 15.75
CA ARG A 66 -7.69 -4.12 16.34
C ARG A 66 -8.79 -3.67 17.29
N GLU A 67 -8.49 -2.73 18.19
CA GLU A 67 -9.47 -2.16 19.12
C GLU A 67 -10.63 -1.52 18.36
N ARG A 68 -10.33 -0.66 17.38
CA ARG A 68 -11.34 -0.03 16.52
C ARG A 68 -12.23 -1.06 15.85
N LEU A 69 -11.64 -2.07 15.22
CA LEU A 69 -12.36 -3.12 14.52
C LEU A 69 -13.22 -3.95 15.47
N GLN A 70 -12.70 -4.31 16.65
CA GLN A 70 -13.45 -5.05 17.66
C GLN A 70 -14.67 -4.26 18.15
N ALA A 71 -14.52 -2.96 18.43
CA ALA A 71 -15.63 -2.08 18.82
C ALA A 71 -16.73 -2.05 17.74
N GLY A 72 -16.35 -1.84 16.48
CA GLY A 72 -17.31 -1.81 15.38
C GLY A 72 -18.01 -3.15 15.13
N MET A 73 -17.26 -4.27 15.17
CA MET A 73 -17.82 -5.62 14.99
C MET A 73 -18.81 -5.99 16.11
N LEU A 74 -18.50 -5.60 17.35
CA LEU A 74 -19.40 -5.78 18.49
C LEU A 74 -20.67 -4.94 18.32
N ALA A 75 -20.53 -3.67 17.96
CA ALA A 75 -21.66 -2.75 17.80
C ALA A 75 -22.63 -3.18 16.69
N CYS A 76 -22.12 -3.68 15.55
CA CYS A 76 -22.98 -4.17 14.46
C CYS A 76 -23.46 -5.62 14.64
N GLY A 77 -23.08 -6.28 15.75
CA GLY A 77 -23.47 -7.66 16.05
C GLY A 77 -22.92 -8.72 15.07
N SER A 78 -21.95 -8.37 14.23
CA SER A 78 -21.39 -9.30 13.24
C SER A 78 -20.41 -10.26 13.91
N GLN A 79 -20.68 -11.57 13.79
CA GLN A 79 -19.73 -12.62 14.18
C GLN A 79 -18.87 -13.10 13.02
N VAL A 80 -19.11 -12.60 11.80
CA VAL A 80 -18.40 -13.03 10.60
C VAL A 80 -17.10 -12.25 10.48
N PRO A 81 -15.92 -12.89 10.53
CA PRO A 81 -14.65 -12.20 10.36
C PRO A 81 -14.58 -11.47 9.02
N LEU A 82 -13.99 -10.27 9.02
CA LEU A 82 -13.77 -9.55 7.77
C LEU A 82 -12.81 -10.34 6.87
N PRO A 83 -13.08 -10.39 5.54
CA PRO A 83 -12.13 -10.94 4.58
C PRO A 83 -10.74 -10.29 4.73
N PRO A 84 -9.63 -11.04 4.67
CA PRO A 84 -8.29 -10.50 4.93
C PRO A 84 -7.93 -9.27 4.09
N ARG A 85 -8.27 -9.26 2.80
CA ARG A 85 -8.03 -8.11 1.92
C ARG A 85 -8.85 -6.89 2.32
N LEU A 86 -10.10 -7.08 2.72
CA LEU A 86 -10.95 -5.97 3.16
C LEU A 86 -10.40 -5.35 4.45
N ARG A 87 -9.95 -6.19 5.38
CA ARG A 87 -9.31 -5.75 6.62
C ARG A 87 -8.06 -4.91 6.34
N LEU A 88 -7.25 -5.36 5.39
CA LEU A 88 -6.09 -4.60 4.94
C LEU A 88 -6.48 -3.23 4.38
N TRP A 89 -7.48 -3.17 3.50
CA TRP A 89 -7.92 -1.89 2.92
C TRP A 89 -8.49 -0.94 3.98
N LEU A 90 -9.23 -1.46 4.96
CA LEU A 90 -9.71 -0.68 6.11
C LEU A 90 -8.55 -0.18 6.97
N TYR A 91 -7.50 -0.98 7.15
CA TYR A 91 -6.29 -0.54 7.84
C TYR A 91 -5.62 0.62 7.11
N LEU A 92 -5.52 0.60 5.79
CA LEU A 92 -4.95 1.72 5.03
C LEU A 92 -5.75 3.01 5.22
N VAL A 93 -7.08 2.93 5.28
CA VAL A 93 -7.93 4.07 5.60
C VAL A 93 -7.68 4.55 7.03
N HIS A 94 -7.59 3.62 8.00
CA HIS A 94 -7.29 3.94 9.40
C HIS A 94 -5.91 4.62 9.57
N ALA A 95 -4.85 4.02 9.05
CA ALA A 95 -3.47 4.51 9.15
C ALA A 95 -3.27 5.84 8.40
N HIS A 96 -4.03 6.09 7.33
CA HIS A 96 -4.03 7.38 6.65
C HIS A 96 -4.57 8.51 7.55
N LEU A 97 -5.38 8.20 8.56
CA LEU A 97 -5.96 9.20 9.46
C LEU A 97 -5.24 9.32 10.79
N ASP A 98 -4.73 8.21 11.33
CA ASP A 98 -4.11 8.19 12.65
C ASP A 98 -2.67 8.69 12.55
N PRO A 99 -2.34 9.89 13.08
CA PRO A 99 -0.98 10.43 13.01
C PRO A 99 0.04 9.61 13.81
N ARG A 100 -0.42 8.69 14.66
CA ARG A 100 0.41 7.78 15.44
C ARG A 100 0.78 6.52 14.64
N ALA A 101 0.09 6.22 13.55
CA ALA A 101 0.44 5.09 12.70
C ALA A 101 1.80 5.35 12.04
N PRO A 102 2.77 4.42 12.10
CA PRO A 102 4.09 4.59 11.49
C PRO A 102 4.02 4.96 10.00
N GLN A 103 3.03 4.44 9.29
CA GLN A 103 2.79 4.62 7.87
C GLN A 103 2.08 5.94 7.54
N HIS A 104 1.60 6.69 8.54
CA HIS A 104 0.79 7.89 8.31
C HIS A 104 1.48 8.87 7.36
N GLY A 105 2.75 9.20 7.65
CA GLY A 105 3.51 10.12 6.81
C GLY A 105 3.66 9.64 5.38
N PHE A 106 3.96 8.35 5.16
CA PHE A 106 3.97 7.74 3.83
C PHE A 106 2.61 7.85 3.13
N LEU A 107 1.52 7.53 3.83
CA LEU A 107 0.17 7.55 3.26
C LEU A 107 -0.28 8.97 2.86
N GLN A 108 0.22 10.01 3.55
CA GLN A 108 0.02 11.40 3.12
C GLN A 108 0.74 11.72 1.79
N LEU A 109 1.81 11.00 1.46
CA LEU A 109 2.55 11.16 0.20
C LEU A 109 1.89 10.44 -0.99
N CYS A 110 1.02 9.47 -0.70
CA CYS A 110 0.36 8.70 -1.74
C CYS A 110 -0.67 9.56 -2.51
N PRO A 111 -0.96 9.21 -3.79
CA PRO A 111 -2.05 9.83 -4.53
C PRO A 111 -3.37 9.74 -3.77
N GLN A 112 -4.09 10.87 -3.71
CA GLN A 112 -5.41 10.92 -3.08
C GLN A 112 -6.52 10.37 -3.99
N GLN A 113 -6.23 10.22 -5.28
CA GLN A 113 -7.09 9.64 -6.31
C GLN A 113 -6.24 8.81 -7.28
N PHE A 114 -6.88 7.89 -7.98
CA PHE A 114 -6.24 7.04 -8.99
C PHE A 114 -7.05 7.11 -10.28
N GLU A 115 -6.37 6.87 -11.39
CA GLU A 115 -6.96 6.82 -12.72
C GLU A 115 -7.17 5.38 -13.20
N ASP A 116 -7.09 4.39 -12.29
CA ASP A 116 -7.35 3.00 -12.67
C ASP A 116 -8.84 2.79 -12.95
N PRO A 117 -9.21 1.86 -13.86
CA PRO A 117 -10.59 1.68 -14.28
C PRO A 117 -11.61 1.40 -13.17
N ALA A 118 -11.17 1.03 -11.95
CA ALA A 118 -12.09 0.92 -10.83
C ALA A 118 -12.74 2.26 -10.43
N TRP A 119 -12.13 3.39 -10.79
CA TRP A 119 -12.63 4.75 -10.53
C TRP A 119 -13.48 5.32 -11.66
N TRP A 120 -13.49 4.66 -12.82
CA TRP A 120 -14.12 5.19 -14.03
C TRP A 120 -15.65 5.15 -13.92
N SER A 121 -16.24 6.22 -14.44
CA SER A 121 -17.67 6.35 -14.74
C SER A 121 -18.11 5.38 -15.85
N GLU A 122 -19.42 5.21 -16.01
CA GLU A 122 -19.94 4.34 -17.07
C GLU A 122 -19.56 4.84 -18.47
N ASP A 123 -19.49 6.17 -18.65
CA ASP A 123 -19.07 6.79 -19.91
C ASP A 123 -17.60 6.46 -20.23
N GLU A 124 -16.69 6.59 -19.27
CA GLU A 124 -15.29 6.19 -19.43
C GLU A 124 -15.13 4.68 -19.65
N LEU A 125 -15.95 3.85 -18.99
CA LEU A 125 -15.96 2.41 -19.21
C LEU A 125 -16.46 2.02 -20.61
N SER A 126 -17.25 2.89 -21.28
CA SER A 126 -17.70 2.65 -22.64
C SER A 126 -16.54 2.60 -23.64
N GLU A 127 -15.42 3.26 -23.35
CA GLU A 127 -14.18 3.20 -24.14
C GLU A 127 -13.52 1.81 -24.09
N LEU A 128 -13.88 0.96 -23.13
CA LEU A 128 -13.38 -0.42 -23.00
C LEU A 128 -14.27 -1.46 -23.71
N GLN A 129 -15.31 -1.02 -24.42
CA GLN A 129 -16.21 -1.93 -25.15
C GLN A 129 -15.44 -2.81 -26.15
N GLY A 130 -15.84 -4.07 -26.24
CA GLY A 130 -15.14 -5.07 -27.05
C GLY A 130 -13.87 -5.68 -26.42
N THR A 131 -13.45 -5.21 -25.24
CA THR A 131 -12.32 -5.80 -24.50
C THR A 131 -12.79 -6.75 -23.39
N ASN A 132 -11.95 -7.73 -23.04
CA ASN A 132 -12.15 -8.54 -21.83
C ASN A 132 -11.95 -7.73 -20.52
N LEU A 133 -11.30 -6.56 -20.61
CA LEU A 133 -11.04 -5.69 -19.49
C LEU A 133 -12.34 -5.10 -18.92
N LEU A 134 -13.28 -4.67 -19.78
CA LEU A 134 -14.56 -4.11 -19.35
C LEU A 134 -15.32 -5.03 -18.40
N ALA A 135 -15.47 -6.30 -18.76
CA ALA A 135 -16.14 -7.29 -17.92
C ALA A 135 -15.42 -7.52 -16.58
N THR A 136 -14.08 -7.47 -16.61
CA THR A 136 -13.24 -7.61 -15.42
C THR A 136 -13.42 -6.42 -14.47
N VAL A 137 -13.34 -5.19 -14.99
CA VAL A 137 -13.49 -3.96 -14.22
C VAL A 137 -14.88 -3.86 -13.59
N ARG A 138 -15.94 -4.08 -14.37
CA ARG A 138 -17.32 -4.10 -13.84
C ARG A 138 -17.54 -5.18 -12.78
N ARG A 139 -16.86 -6.34 -12.90
CA ARG A 139 -16.90 -7.37 -11.86
C ARG A 139 -16.22 -6.87 -10.59
N GLU A 140 -15.06 -6.24 -10.69
CA GLU A 140 -14.31 -5.73 -9.54
C GLU A 140 -15.05 -4.60 -8.82
N GLN A 141 -15.61 -3.63 -9.54
CA GLN A 141 -16.45 -2.57 -8.96
C GLN A 141 -17.65 -3.15 -8.21
N ARG A 142 -18.35 -4.13 -8.81
CA ARG A 142 -19.47 -4.82 -8.14
C ARG A 142 -19.04 -5.61 -6.91
N VAL A 143 -17.89 -6.28 -6.94
CA VAL A 143 -17.36 -7.01 -5.77
C VAL A 143 -17.04 -6.03 -4.65
N LEU A 144 -16.39 -4.90 -4.97
CA LEU A 144 -16.04 -3.89 -3.98
C LEU A 144 -17.29 -3.25 -3.35
N ALA A 145 -18.28 -2.87 -4.16
CA ALA A 145 -19.55 -2.33 -3.68
C ALA A 145 -20.29 -3.34 -2.77
N LYS A 146 -20.31 -4.62 -3.15
CA LYS A 146 -20.89 -5.68 -2.31
C LYS A 146 -20.14 -5.87 -1.00
N GLN A 147 -18.80 -5.82 -1.01
CA GLN A 147 -18.01 -5.90 0.21
C GLN A 147 -18.26 -4.71 1.13
N PHE A 148 -18.36 -3.50 0.57
CA PHE A 148 -18.70 -2.30 1.31
C PHE A 148 -20.08 -2.44 1.99
N ALA A 149 -21.13 -2.70 1.21
CA ALA A 149 -22.49 -2.83 1.72
C ALA A 149 -22.63 -3.95 2.77
N ARG A 150 -21.95 -5.08 2.55
CA ARG A 150 -22.04 -6.24 3.45
C ARG A 150 -21.29 -6.05 4.76
N HIS A 151 -20.14 -5.37 4.74
CA HIS A 151 -19.20 -5.42 5.85
C HIS A 151 -18.80 -4.06 6.41
N VAL A 152 -18.71 -3.01 5.59
CA VAL A 152 -18.23 -1.70 6.02
C VAL A 152 -19.39 -0.80 6.42
N GLN A 153 -20.46 -0.78 5.61
CA GLN A 153 -21.64 0.02 5.88
C GLN A 153 -22.26 -0.28 7.27
N PRO A 154 -22.42 -1.55 7.71
CA PRO A 154 -22.92 -1.84 9.06
C PRO A 154 -22.00 -1.32 10.17
N LEU A 155 -20.67 -1.30 9.96
CA LEU A 155 -19.73 -0.72 10.93
C LEU A 155 -19.95 0.79 11.05
N THR A 156 -20.13 1.48 9.92
CA THR A 156 -20.33 2.93 9.89
C THR A 156 -21.67 3.36 10.49
N GLU A 157 -22.69 2.52 10.36
CA GLU A 157 -24.04 2.79 10.88
C GLU A 157 -24.13 2.48 12.39
N ALA A 158 -23.53 1.38 12.84
CA ALA A 158 -23.61 0.94 14.23
C ALA A 158 -22.58 1.61 15.15
N CYS A 159 -21.45 2.08 14.61
CA CYS A 159 -20.31 2.57 15.39
C CYS A 159 -19.64 3.79 14.72
N PRO A 160 -20.40 4.87 14.42
CA PRO A 160 -19.91 6.02 13.65
C PRO A 160 -18.76 6.78 14.32
N GLU A 161 -18.58 6.66 15.63
CA GLU A 161 -17.46 7.24 16.37
C GLU A 161 -16.13 6.55 16.05
N HIS A 162 -16.17 5.24 15.78
CA HIS A 162 -15.01 4.44 15.35
C HIS A 162 -14.95 4.26 13.82
N PHE A 163 -16.07 4.37 13.13
CA PHE A 163 -16.15 4.27 11.67
C PHE A 163 -16.95 5.44 11.08
N PRO A 164 -16.42 6.68 11.13
CA PRO A 164 -17.15 7.83 10.60
C PRO A 164 -17.51 7.62 9.12
N PRO A 165 -18.79 7.75 8.72
CA PRO A 165 -19.21 7.54 7.32
C PRO A 165 -18.52 8.48 6.32
N SER A 166 -18.12 9.68 6.77
CA SER A 166 -17.35 10.65 5.97
C SER A 166 -15.95 10.14 5.59
N VAL A 167 -15.44 9.17 6.35
CA VAL A 167 -14.12 8.58 6.20
C VAL A 167 -14.20 7.18 5.61
N PHE A 168 -14.99 6.30 6.22
CA PHE A 168 -15.10 4.89 5.83
C PHE A 168 -16.20 4.74 4.77
N SER A 169 -15.97 5.36 3.61
CA SER A 169 -16.88 5.37 2.46
C SER A 169 -16.43 4.42 1.36
N LEU A 170 -17.33 4.09 0.42
CA LEU A 170 -16.98 3.29 -0.76
C LEU A 170 -15.83 3.93 -1.56
N ARG A 171 -15.80 5.27 -1.66
CA ARG A 171 -14.72 6.01 -2.34
C ARG A 171 -13.37 5.81 -1.65
N ARG A 172 -13.32 5.90 -0.31
CA ARG A 172 -12.09 5.68 0.46
C ARG A 172 -11.65 4.22 0.46
N LEU A 173 -12.59 3.29 0.42
CA LEU A 173 -12.27 1.87 0.23
C LEU A 173 -11.70 1.60 -1.16
N THR A 174 -12.24 2.26 -2.19
CA THR A 174 -11.71 2.21 -3.57
C THR A 174 -10.29 2.77 -3.62
N TRP A 175 -10.03 3.88 -2.94
CA TRP A 175 -8.68 4.40 -2.74
C TRP A 175 -7.72 3.41 -2.10
N ALA A 176 -8.09 2.77 -1.00
CA ALA A 176 -7.24 1.79 -0.36
C ALA A 176 -6.96 0.57 -1.26
N ARG A 177 -7.97 0.10 -2.01
CA ARG A 177 -7.81 -0.97 -3.02
C ARG A 177 -6.82 -0.55 -4.11
N SER A 178 -6.99 0.63 -4.69
CA SER A 178 -6.15 1.12 -5.79
C SER A 178 -4.72 1.38 -5.35
N LEU A 179 -4.54 1.94 -4.14
CA LEU A 179 -3.24 2.11 -3.50
C LEU A 179 -2.54 0.75 -3.37
N TRP A 180 -3.22 -0.24 -2.79
CA TRP A 180 -2.67 -1.59 -2.66
C TRP A 180 -2.34 -2.22 -4.02
N THR A 181 -3.27 -2.16 -4.98
CA THR A 181 -3.13 -2.85 -6.27
C THR A 181 -2.01 -2.26 -7.12
N SER A 182 -1.74 -0.96 -7.00
CA SER A 182 -0.71 -0.27 -7.78
C SER A 182 0.69 -0.32 -7.14
N ARG A 183 0.80 -0.57 -5.83
CA ARG A 183 2.05 -0.41 -5.06
C ARG A 183 2.48 -1.64 -4.26
N ALA A 184 1.66 -2.68 -4.18
CA ALA A 184 2.01 -3.85 -3.39
C ALA A 184 3.08 -4.72 -4.07
N PHE A 185 3.95 -5.24 -3.23
CA PHE A 185 5.04 -6.16 -3.56
C PHE A 185 4.71 -7.58 -3.09
N PRO A 186 5.44 -8.60 -3.57
CA PRO A 186 5.37 -9.95 -3.02
C PRO A 186 5.59 -9.97 -1.50
N ARG A 187 4.76 -10.73 -0.78
CA ARG A 187 4.78 -10.82 0.70
C ARG A 187 6.14 -11.19 1.27
N PHE A 188 6.92 -12.02 0.56
CA PHE A 188 8.24 -12.46 1.03
C PHE A 188 9.22 -11.29 1.18
N LEU A 189 9.05 -10.16 0.49
CA LEU A 189 9.94 -9.00 0.65
C LEU A 189 9.77 -8.26 2.00
N ALA A 190 8.73 -8.56 2.77
CA ALA A 190 8.40 -7.89 4.03
C ALA A 190 8.63 -8.77 5.27
N GLY A 191 9.79 -9.41 5.40
CA GLY A 191 10.14 -10.13 6.63
C GLY A 191 11.52 -10.78 6.61
N PRO A 192 12.10 -11.06 7.80
CA PRO A 192 13.48 -11.56 7.93
C PRO A 192 13.66 -13.03 7.50
N SER A 193 12.58 -13.79 7.32
CA SER A 193 12.62 -15.19 6.85
C SER A 193 12.52 -15.35 5.33
N ALA A 194 12.57 -14.25 4.57
CA ALA A 194 12.53 -14.30 3.14
C ALA A 194 13.80 -14.97 2.60
N SER A 195 13.65 -16.16 2.03
CA SER A 195 14.75 -16.83 1.34
C SER A 195 15.33 -15.89 0.27
N SER A 196 16.64 -15.70 0.35
CA SER A 196 17.45 -14.88 -0.54
C SER A 196 17.23 -15.27 -2.00
N LYS A 197 17.12 -14.23 -2.85
CA LYS A 197 17.05 -14.28 -4.33
C LYS A 197 15.73 -14.83 -4.92
N ALA A 198 14.76 -13.94 -5.08
CA ALA A 198 13.67 -14.15 -6.04
C ALA A 198 13.78 -13.09 -7.16
N PRO A 199 13.91 -13.49 -8.44
CA PRO A 199 13.91 -12.54 -9.55
C PRO A 199 12.54 -11.88 -9.71
N CYS A 200 12.54 -10.57 -9.95
CA CYS A 200 11.39 -9.69 -10.08
C CYS A 200 10.47 -10.01 -11.29
N SER A 201 10.88 -10.95 -12.16
CA SER A 201 10.26 -11.19 -13.46
C SER A 201 9.11 -12.22 -13.45
N ALA A 202 8.86 -12.89 -12.32
CA ALA A 202 7.84 -13.95 -12.26
C ALA A 202 6.81 -13.72 -11.14
N GLY A 203 5.57 -13.36 -11.51
CA GLY A 203 4.41 -13.76 -10.71
C GLY A 203 3.59 -12.68 -10.01
N GLY A 204 3.44 -11.48 -10.58
CA GLY A 204 2.61 -10.39 -10.00
C GLY A 204 1.18 -10.78 -9.60
N ARG A 205 0.57 -11.82 -10.21
CA ARG A 205 -0.77 -12.30 -9.80
C ARG A 205 -0.74 -13.38 -8.71
N LEU A 206 0.28 -14.25 -8.67
CA LEU A 206 0.37 -15.35 -7.70
C LEU A 206 0.96 -14.89 -6.36
N ALA A 207 1.96 -13.99 -6.41
CA ALA A 207 2.54 -13.38 -5.21
C ALA A 207 1.54 -12.50 -4.44
N MET A 208 0.59 -11.88 -5.15
CA MET A 208 -0.52 -11.11 -4.56
C MET A 208 -1.61 -12.00 -3.95
N ALA A 209 -1.73 -13.27 -4.39
CA ALA A 209 -2.66 -14.23 -3.81
C ALA A 209 -2.20 -14.70 -2.41
N LEU A 210 -0.90 -14.64 -2.12
CA LEU A 210 -0.29 -14.99 -0.82
C LEU A 210 -0.19 -13.80 0.17
N GLY A 211 -0.97 -12.74 -0.04
CA GLY A 211 -1.17 -11.69 0.96
C GLY A 211 -0.39 -10.39 0.75
N GLY A 212 0.53 -10.31 -0.22
CA GLY A 212 1.28 -9.11 -0.61
C GLY A 212 1.94 -8.32 0.55
N ALA A 213 2.55 -7.18 0.23
CA ALA A 213 3.01 -6.20 1.21
C ALA A 213 3.09 -4.81 0.59
N LEU A 214 2.75 -3.75 1.35
CA LEU A 214 3.27 -2.42 1.03
C LEU A 214 4.63 -2.26 1.68
N LEU A 215 5.55 -1.71 0.92
CA LEU A 215 6.91 -1.41 1.31
C LEU A 215 7.08 0.10 1.16
N PRO A 216 6.70 0.90 2.18
CA PRO A 216 6.70 2.35 2.05
C PRO A 216 8.04 2.88 1.56
N VAL A 217 7.98 3.90 0.71
CA VAL A 217 9.12 4.57 0.07
C VAL A 217 9.72 3.80 -1.11
N LEU A 218 9.81 2.48 -1.02
CA LEU A 218 10.27 1.66 -2.13
C LEU A 218 9.31 1.71 -3.33
N ASP A 219 8.02 1.88 -3.06
CA ASP A 219 6.97 2.05 -4.05
C ASP A 219 6.96 3.42 -4.75
N PHE A 220 7.86 4.35 -4.36
CA PHE A 220 8.16 5.56 -5.13
C PHE A 220 9.30 5.35 -6.16
N CYS A 221 9.93 4.17 -6.20
CA CYS A 221 10.86 3.83 -7.26
C CYS A 221 10.09 3.50 -8.54
N ASN A 222 10.06 4.44 -9.49
CA ASN A 222 9.34 4.28 -10.75
C ASN A 222 9.94 3.21 -11.66
N HIS A 223 9.09 2.46 -12.35
CA HIS A 223 9.51 1.39 -13.27
C HIS A 223 10.05 1.96 -14.59
N ARG A 224 11.18 1.43 -15.07
CA ARG A 224 11.71 1.70 -16.41
C ARG A 224 11.99 0.38 -17.13
N ARG A 225 11.44 0.24 -18.35
CA ARG A 225 11.67 -0.96 -19.18
C ARG A 225 13.17 -1.14 -19.45
N GLY A 226 13.65 -2.38 -19.34
CA GLY A 226 15.04 -2.74 -19.61
C GLY A 226 16.02 -2.46 -18.46
N ILE A 227 15.55 -1.99 -17.30
CA ILE A 227 16.37 -1.81 -16.11
C ILE A 227 16.04 -2.92 -15.10
N ASN A 228 17.05 -3.66 -14.66
CA ASN A 228 16.93 -4.63 -13.59
C ASN A 228 17.16 -3.95 -12.24
N THR A 229 16.44 -4.40 -11.22
CA THR A 229 16.61 -3.97 -9.84
C THR A 229 16.67 -5.21 -8.96
N GLU A 230 17.63 -5.26 -8.04
CA GLU A 230 17.78 -6.36 -7.10
C GLU A 230 17.30 -5.93 -5.70
N TYR A 231 16.44 -6.74 -5.12
CA TYR A 231 15.98 -6.58 -3.75
C TYR A 231 16.69 -7.59 -2.86
N VAL A 232 17.40 -7.10 -1.86
CA VAL A 232 18.12 -7.93 -0.89
C VAL A 232 17.40 -7.84 0.44
N VAL A 233 16.94 -8.97 0.96
CA VAL A 233 16.32 -9.01 2.29
C VAL A 233 17.44 -8.95 3.32
N GLY A 234 17.56 -7.80 3.99
CA GLY A 234 18.56 -7.57 5.02
C GLY A 234 18.18 -8.23 6.36
N PRO A 235 19.08 -8.18 7.35
CA PRO A 235 18.79 -8.64 8.70
C PRO A 235 17.60 -7.88 9.31
N SER A 236 16.92 -8.47 10.30
CA SER A 236 15.67 -7.95 10.90
C SER A 236 15.71 -6.46 11.29
N ALA A 237 16.88 -5.93 11.66
CA ALA A 237 17.08 -4.54 12.05
C ALA A 237 17.25 -3.57 10.86
N ALA A 238 17.73 -4.03 9.71
CA ALA A 238 17.95 -3.22 8.51
C ALA A 238 16.77 -3.26 7.52
N GLY A 239 15.93 -4.30 7.61
CA GLY A 239 14.76 -4.44 6.75
C GLY A 239 15.11 -4.81 5.30
N LEU A 240 14.27 -4.39 4.35
CA LEU A 240 14.48 -4.67 2.93
C LEU A 240 15.42 -3.65 2.29
N GLN A 241 16.42 -4.12 1.54
CA GLN A 241 17.40 -3.28 0.87
C GLN A 241 17.20 -3.29 -0.65
N LEU A 242 17.32 -2.12 -1.27
CA LEU A 242 17.40 -1.94 -2.71
C LEU A 242 18.87 -1.76 -3.10
N VAL A 243 19.38 -2.65 -3.95
CA VAL A 243 20.78 -2.60 -4.40
C VAL A 243 20.82 -2.33 -5.90
N LEU A 244 21.68 -1.41 -6.32
CA LEU A 244 21.96 -1.22 -7.75
C LEU A 244 22.88 -2.34 -8.23
N PRO A 245 22.52 -3.06 -9.31
CA PRO A 245 23.38 -4.11 -9.86
C PRO A 245 24.71 -3.56 -10.39
#